data_AF-A0A1Q7X8Y5-F1
#
_entry.id   AF-A0A1Q7X8Y5-F1
#
_cell.length_a   1.000
_cell.length_b   1.000
_cell.length_c   1.000
_cell.angle_alpha   90.00
_cell.angle_beta   90.00
_cell.angle_gamma   90.00
#
_symmetry.space_group_name_H-M   'P 1'
#
loop_
_entity.id
_entity.type
_entity.pdbx_description
1 polymer ?
#
loop_
_entity_poly.entity_id
_entity_poly.type
_entity_poly.pdbx_seq_one_letter_code
_entity_poly.pdbx_strand_id
1 'polypeptide(L)'
;YFRYNVCWTDHNNCDFFEIDFWVKSKALDGNGWNLEFAAIDGSIKQKGAVTIGMITPDPMYPTPNISDYTNVYKNTIAWLDSCATSETPKDFSLLAWCRNGGVGGQTVSPEGQTDVTVHAGKFKAWMIGWHKGVDSTSWVVPSLPFPIKAQVFADVTQDPIPPQYIFELLETGNSSTEPQFLKNIGVAPPPPKNTNCETPNMQTDSIHNSHNTDTGNMIIEYRYSPSIPKQGCPVEFRLSFEKNFDPNQKYSNVYYDIFTVNDAGKKLASEAQSLGKQNFLAPVGDDDRTLTIKEAPPVTHYVVYISGVATGGNFDTSPSGLVKIDVQTTSVPEFGTLATIVLAAALISIIVISTRTGLRFTAKQ
;
A
#
# COMPACT_ATOMS: atom_id res chain seq x y z
N TYR A 1 6.70 -22.53 10.81
CA TYR A 1 6.53 -21.08 10.79
C TYR A 1 7.62 -20.50 9.94
N PHE A 2 7.38 -19.32 9.38
CA PHE A 2 8.30 -18.61 8.50
C PHE A 2 8.22 -17.13 8.81
N ARG A 3 9.36 -16.46 8.74
CA ARG A 3 9.50 -15.02 8.92
C ARG A 3 10.30 -14.49 7.76
N TYR A 4 9.78 -13.49 7.07
CA TYR A 4 10.39 -12.90 5.89
C TYR A 4 10.48 -11.40 6.06
N ASN A 5 11.60 -10.81 5.65
CA ASN A 5 11.64 -9.40 5.29
C ASN A 5 11.33 -9.31 3.80
N VAL A 6 10.38 -8.48 3.41
CA VAL A 6 9.90 -8.37 2.04
C VAL A 6 9.64 -6.93 1.66
N CYS A 7 9.84 -6.63 0.39
CA CYS A 7 9.32 -5.42 -0.25
C CYS A 7 8.72 -5.78 -1.60
N TRP A 8 7.71 -5.03 -2.03
CA TRP A 8 7.09 -5.16 -3.35
C TRP A 8 6.73 -3.76 -3.85
N THR A 9 7.03 -3.44 -5.09
CA THR A 9 6.84 -2.09 -5.64
C THR A 9 5.38 -1.67 -5.60
N ASP A 10 4.46 -2.59 -5.88
CA ASP A 10 3.02 -2.30 -5.85
C ASP A 10 2.46 -2.21 -4.42
N HIS A 11 3.31 -2.44 -3.39
CA HIS A 11 2.98 -2.25 -1.99
C HIS A 11 3.99 -1.32 -1.32
N ASN A 12 3.61 -0.05 -1.16
CA ASN A 12 4.45 0.97 -0.53
C ASN A 12 5.82 1.15 -1.23
N ASN A 13 5.90 0.99 -2.56
CA ASN A 13 7.07 1.34 -3.35
C ASN A 13 8.36 0.57 -2.97
N CYS A 14 8.21 -0.72 -2.65
CA CYS A 14 9.31 -1.56 -2.17
C CYS A 14 9.99 -1.02 -0.91
N ASP A 15 9.22 -0.38 -0.03
CA ASP A 15 9.61 -0.23 1.36
C ASP A 15 9.52 -1.57 2.10
N PHE A 16 10.50 -1.87 2.94
CA PHE A 16 10.64 -3.18 3.56
C PHE A 16 9.74 -3.32 4.80
N PHE A 17 9.12 -4.49 4.93
CA PHE A 17 8.31 -4.89 6.08
C PHE A 17 8.42 -6.40 6.33
N GLU A 18 7.98 -6.87 7.50
CA GLU A 18 8.00 -8.31 7.81
C GLU A 18 6.66 -8.99 7.49
N ILE A 19 6.72 -10.15 6.85
CA ILE A 19 5.63 -11.12 6.76
C ILE A 19 5.99 -12.36 7.57
N ASP A 20 5.16 -12.65 8.56
CA ASP A 20 5.33 -13.75 9.50
C ASP A 20 4.12 -14.67 9.44
N PHE A 21 4.32 -15.97 9.34
CA PHE A 21 3.20 -16.92 9.40
C PHE A 21 3.53 -18.26 10.03
N TRP A 22 2.54 -18.83 10.70
CA TRP A 22 2.62 -20.14 11.32
C TRP A 22 1.47 -21.02 10.82
N VAL A 23 1.83 -22.18 10.27
CA VAL A 23 0.87 -23.22 9.89
C VAL A 23 0.32 -23.86 11.17
N LYS A 24 -0.94 -23.57 11.47
CA LYS A 24 -1.65 -24.01 12.68
C LYS A 24 -2.19 -25.42 12.55
N SER A 25 -2.80 -25.72 11.40
CA SER A 25 -3.48 -26.99 11.16
C SER A 25 -3.79 -27.16 9.67
N LYS A 26 -4.08 -28.39 9.26
CA LYS A 26 -4.72 -28.67 7.96
C LYS A 26 -6.19 -28.18 7.98
N ALA A 27 -6.68 -27.65 6.87
CA ALA A 27 -8.09 -27.27 6.72
C ALA A 27 -9.00 -28.49 6.77
N LEU A 28 -10.24 -28.31 7.26
CA LEU A 28 -11.20 -29.41 7.48
C LEU A 28 -11.65 -30.07 6.17
N ASP A 29 -11.73 -29.31 5.09
CA ASP A 29 -12.03 -29.81 3.74
C ASP A 29 -10.86 -30.57 3.12
N GLY A 30 -9.69 -30.55 3.77
CA GLY A 30 -8.47 -31.21 3.34
C GLY A 30 -7.72 -30.49 2.21
N ASN A 31 -8.20 -29.34 1.73
CA ASN A 31 -7.68 -28.66 0.54
C ASN A 31 -6.68 -27.54 0.83
N GLY A 32 -6.38 -27.31 2.11
CA GLY A 32 -5.48 -26.21 2.49
C GLY A 32 -4.87 -26.34 3.88
N TRP A 33 -4.17 -25.28 4.26
CA TRP A 33 -3.51 -25.10 5.54
C TRP A 33 -4.03 -23.82 6.18
N ASN A 34 -4.48 -23.90 7.44
CA ASN A 34 -4.88 -22.74 8.22
C ASN A 34 -3.64 -22.13 8.86
N LEU A 35 -3.45 -20.83 8.65
CA LEU A 35 -2.30 -20.06 9.12
C LEU A 35 -2.77 -18.98 10.11
N GLU A 36 -1.95 -18.75 11.13
CA GLU A 36 -1.88 -17.43 11.76
C GLU A 36 -0.85 -16.62 10.96
N PHE A 37 -1.28 -15.48 10.42
CA PHE A 37 -0.48 -14.61 9.56
C PHE A 37 -0.37 -13.23 10.20
N ALA A 38 0.81 -12.65 10.13
CA ALA A 38 1.08 -11.32 10.64
C ALA A 38 1.93 -10.49 9.69
N ALA A 39 1.71 -9.19 9.73
CA ALA A 39 2.49 -8.18 9.03
C ALA A 39 3.00 -7.14 10.02
N ILE A 40 4.29 -6.79 9.89
CA ILE A 40 4.95 -5.74 10.66
C ILE A 40 5.52 -4.72 9.67
N ASP A 41 4.73 -3.70 9.39
CA ASP A 41 5.07 -2.59 8.49
C ASP A 41 5.28 -1.33 9.33
N GLY A 42 6.51 -1.18 9.81
CA GLY A 42 6.87 -0.11 10.73
C GLY A 42 6.07 -0.15 12.04
N SER A 43 5.25 0.87 12.29
CA SER A 43 4.36 0.92 13.46
C SER A 43 3.08 0.10 13.29
N ILE A 44 2.71 -0.25 12.05
CA ILE A 44 1.54 -1.09 11.76
C ILE A 44 1.92 -2.54 12.07
N LYS A 45 1.24 -3.11 13.06
CA LYS A 45 1.41 -4.51 13.48
C LYS A 45 0.06 -5.17 13.49
N GLN A 46 -0.15 -6.09 12.57
CA GLN A 46 -1.44 -6.72 12.37
C GLN A 46 -1.28 -8.23 12.31
N LYS A 47 -2.26 -8.93 12.87
CA LYS A 47 -2.36 -10.38 12.83
C LYS A 47 -3.78 -10.78 12.46
N GLY A 48 -3.90 -11.88 11.70
CA GLY A 48 -5.17 -12.44 11.29
C GLY A 48 -5.03 -13.90 10.85
N ALA A 49 -6.16 -14.56 10.75
CA ALA A 49 -6.23 -15.89 10.16
C ALA A 49 -6.34 -15.81 8.64
N VAL A 50 -5.72 -16.77 7.96
CA VAL A 50 -5.84 -17.01 6.51
C VAL A 50 -5.70 -18.50 6.23
N THR A 51 -6.33 -19.01 5.18
CA THR A 51 -6.10 -20.37 4.69
C THR A 51 -5.29 -20.28 3.40
N ILE A 52 -4.25 -21.09 3.21
CA ILE A 52 -3.57 -21.24 1.90
C ILE A 52 -3.91 -22.59 1.30
N GLY A 53 -3.99 -22.66 -0.03
CA GLY A 53 -4.23 -23.93 -0.73
C GLY A 53 -3.08 -24.93 -0.55
N MET A 54 -3.38 -26.21 -0.77
CA MET A 54 -2.41 -27.29 -0.64
C MET A 54 -1.50 -27.45 -1.87
N ILE A 55 -2.07 -27.18 -3.06
CA ILE A 55 -1.38 -27.36 -4.35
C ILE A 55 -0.72 -26.05 -4.75
N THR A 56 -1.53 -24.99 -4.83
CA THR A 56 -1.10 -23.60 -4.94
C THR A 56 -1.31 -22.95 -3.58
N PRO A 57 -0.28 -22.39 -2.93
CA PRO A 57 -0.39 -21.74 -1.63
C PRO A 57 -1.07 -20.36 -1.73
N ASP A 58 -2.11 -20.25 -2.57
CA ASP A 58 -2.90 -19.04 -2.74
C ASP A 58 -3.70 -18.74 -1.47
N PRO A 59 -3.67 -17.49 -0.94
CA PRO A 59 -4.42 -17.11 0.24
C PRO A 59 -5.93 -17.07 -0.05
N MET A 60 -6.70 -17.62 0.88
CA MET A 60 -8.15 -17.72 0.87
C MET A 60 -8.70 -17.19 2.18
N TYR A 61 -9.76 -16.40 2.08
CA TYR A 61 -10.50 -15.85 3.22
C TYR A 61 -9.60 -15.15 4.26
N PRO A 62 -8.68 -14.26 3.85
CA PRO A 62 -7.87 -13.54 4.83
C PRO A 62 -8.77 -12.70 5.73
N THR A 63 -8.40 -12.61 7.01
CA THR A 63 -9.03 -11.64 7.91
C THR A 63 -8.86 -10.24 7.30
N PRO A 64 -9.91 -9.38 7.26
CA PRO A 64 -9.86 -8.16 6.45
C PRO A 64 -8.68 -7.23 6.71
N ASN A 65 -8.18 -7.15 7.94
CA ASN A 65 -7.03 -6.32 8.29
C ASN A 65 -5.73 -6.77 7.57
N ILE A 66 -5.52 -8.06 7.36
CA ILE A 66 -4.29 -8.58 6.73
C ILE A 66 -4.41 -8.80 5.21
N SER A 67 -5.55 -8.47 4.60
CA SER A 67 -5.85 -8.81 3.20
C SER A 67 -4.78 -8.29 2.23
N ASP A 68 -4.38 -7.04 2.37
CA ASP A 68 -3.36 -6.42 1.51
C ASP A 68 -2.00 -7.12 1.63
N TYR A 69 -1.61 -7.47 2.85
CA TYR A 69 -0.35 -8.19 3.12
C TYR A 69 -0.37 -9.63 2.59
N THR A 70 -1.51 -10.32 2.65
CA THR A 70 -1.63 -11.65 2.03
C THR A 70 -1.54 -11.58 0.51
N ASN A 71 -1.96 -10.47 -0.10
CA ASN A 71 -1.74 -10.23 -1.52
C ASN A 71 -0.25 -10.03 -1.84
N VAL A 72 0.51 -9.37 -0.97
CA VAL A 72 1.97 -9.27 -1.14
C VAL A 72 2.62 -10.67 -1.08
N TYR A 73 2.25 -11.49 -0.08
CA TYR A 73 2.73 -12.88 0.02
C TYR A 73 2.47 -13.67 -1.28
N LYS A 74 1.24 -13.58 -1.81
CA LYS A 74 0.85 -14.25 -3.07
C LYS A 74 1.76 -13.84 -4.24
N ASN A 75 1.96 -12.55 -4.43
CA ASN A 75 2.67 -12.01 -5.59
C ASN A 75 4.21 -12.02 -5.45
N THR A 76 4.75 -12.41 -4.28
CA THR A 76 6.20 -12.39 -4.01
C THR A 76 6.75 -13.71 -3.50
N ILE A 77 6.32 -14.22 -2.35
CA ILE A 77 6.89 -15.42 -1.73
C ILE A 77 6.33 -16.69 -2.40
N ALA A 78 5.03 -16.68 -2.73
CA ALA A 78 4.32 -17.84 -3.26
C ALA A 78 4.39 -17.99 -4.79
N TRP A 79 4.68 -16.92 -5.53
CA TRP A 79 4.44 -16.81 -6.98
C TRP A 79 5.04 -17.91 -7.87
N LEU A 80 6.11 -18.58 -7.42
CA LEU A 80 6.75 -19.68 -8.17
C LEU A 80 5.82 -20.89 -8.33
N ASP A 81 4.73 -20.95 -7.57
CA ASP A 81 3.66 -21.93 -7.74
C ASP A 81 3.02 -21.88 -9.15
N SER A 82 3.06 -20.73 -9.82
CA SER A 82 2.67 -20.58 -11.23
C SER A 82 3.52 -21.41 -12.21
N CYS A 83 4.68 -21.89 -11.75
CA CYS A 83 5.63 -22.67 -12.55
C CYS A 83 5.78 -24.11 -12.07
N ALA A 84 5.72 -24.33 -10.75
CA ALA A 84 5.88 -25.64 -10.13
C ALA A 84 4.96 -25.78 -8.91
N THR A 85 4.13 -26.82 -8.90
CA THR A 85 3.25 -27.13 -7.75
C THR A 85 3.58 -28.50 -7.17
N SER A 86 2.95 -28.88 -6.05
CA SER A 86 3.10 -30.23 -5.49
C SER A 86 2.57 -31.34 -6.41
N GLU A 87 1.60 -31.05 -7.26
CA GLU A 87 1.04 -32.02 -8.22
C GLU A 87 1.83 -32.06 -9.54
N THR A 88 2.43 -30.94 -9.91
CA THR A 88 3.25 -30.79 -11.12
C THR A 88 4.66 -30.28 -10.76
N PRO A 89 5.43 -31.04 -9.96
CA PRO A 89 6.76 -30.61 -9.54
C PRO A 89 7.70 -30.50 -10.76
N LYS A 90 8.65 -29.57 -10.67
CA LYS A 90 9.67 -29.37 -11.71
C LYS A 90 11.03 -29.84 -11.22
N ASP A 91 11.70 -30.62 -12.07
CA ASP A 91 13.07 -31.05 -11.80
C ASP A 91 14.05 -29.89 -12.08
N PHE A 92 15.13 -29.81 -11.29
CA PHE A 92 16.16 -28.78 -11.46
C PHE A 92 17.05 -29.00 -12.69
N SER A 93 17.00 -30.17 -13.32
CA SER A 93 17.66 -30.46 -14.60
C SER A 93 16.89 -29.94 -15.82
N LEU A 94 15.64 -29.50 -15.65
CA LEU A 94 14.86 -28.93 -16.76
C LEU A 94 15.42 -27.56 -17.14
N LEU A 95 15.65 -27.37 -18.45
CA LEU A 95 16.09 -26.09 -19.02
C LEU A 95 15.04 -24.98 -18.91
N ALA A 96 13.80 -25.32 -18.55
CA ALA A 96 12.69 -24.38 -18.41
C ALA A 96 11.63 -24.95 -17.46
N TRP A 97 11.23 -24.19 -16.45
CA TRP A 97 10.10 -24.50 -15.59
C TRP A 97 8.78 -23.98 -16.17
N CYS A 98 8.80 -22.75 -16.69
CA CYS A 98 7.66 -22.02 -17.27
C CYS A 98 8.15 -20.83 -18.11
N ARG A 99 7.23 -20.10 -18.74
CA ARG A 99 7.49 -18.84 -19.46
C ARG A 99 6.78 -17.66 -18.80
N ASN A 100 7.03 -17.47 -17.51
CA ASN A 100 6.33 -16.49 -16.66
C ASN A 100 7.27 -15.52 -15.94
N GLY A 101 8.53 -15.35 -16.34
CA GLY A 101 9.50 -14.46 -15.68
C GLY A 101 9.17 -12.95 -15.78
N GLY A 102 7.95 -12.55 -16.10
CA GLY A 102 7.52 -11.17 -16.26
C GLY A 102 6.35 -11.04 -17.21
N VAL A 103 5.95 -9.80 -17.51
CA VAL A 103 4.96 -9.49 -18.56
C VAL A 103 5.62 -9.76 -19.92
N GLY A 104 5.58 -11.00 -20.40
CA GLY A 104 6.04 -11.35 -21.75
C GLY A 104 7.01 -12.53 -21.91
N GLY A 105 6.76 -13.66 -21.25
CA GLY A 105 7.20 -14.95 -21.79
C GLY A 105 8.67 -15.34 -21.58
N GLN A 106 9.42 -14.64 -20.72
CA GLN A 106 10.79 -15.04 -20.38
C GLN A 106 10.79 -16.39 -19.67
N THR A 107 11.72 -17.24 -20.09
CA THR A 107 11.88 -18.58 -19.52
C THR A 107 12.43 -18.46 -18.11
N VAL A 108 11.73 -19.06 -17.16
CA VAL A 108 12.21 -19.25 -15.80
C VAL A 108 12.93 -20.59 -15.75
N SER A 109 14.20 -20.59 -15.36
CA SER A 109 15.03 -21.80 -15.40
C SER A 109 15.96 -21.91 -14.18
N PRO A 110 16.27 -23.13 -13.73
CA PRO A 110 17.39 -23.38 -12.82
C PRO A 110 18.73 -23.02 -13.48
N GLU A 111 19.58 -22.32 -12.72
CA GLU A 111 20.92 -21.89 -13.18
C GLU A 111 22.06 -22.61 -12.44
N GLY A 112 21.72 -23.40 -11.42
CA GLY A 112 22.68 -24.19 -10.64
C GLY A 112 22.51 -24.02 -9.14
N GLN A 113 23.34 -24.73 -8.37
CA GLN A 113 23.36 -24.63 -6.92
C GLN A 113 24.43 -23.64 -6.44
N THR A 114 24.07 -22.84 -5.45
CA THR A 114 24.97 -21.89 -4.79
C THR A 114 24.81 -21.95 -3.27
N ASP A 115 25.86 -21.53 -2.56
CA ASP A 115 25.81 -21.37 -1.10
C ASP A 115 25.24 -19.97 -0.81
N VAL A 116 24.04 -19.93 -0.24
CA VAL A 116 23.32 -18.69 0.04
C VAL A 116 23.30 -18.47 1.55
N THR A 117 23.69 -17.27 1.98
CA THR A 117 23.53 -16.84 3.37
C THR A 117 22.37 -15.85 3.44
N VAL A 118 21.45 -16.13 4.36
CA VAL A 118 20.33 -15.27 4.74
C VAL A 118 20.31 -15.16 6.27
N HIS A 119 19.48 -14.28 6.82
CA HIS A 119 19.30 -14.18 8.28
C HIS A 119 18.94 -15.52 8.94
N ALA A 120 18.12 -16.36 8.30
CA ALA A 120 17.77 -17.69 8.80
C ALA A 120 18.93 -18.71 8.82
N GLY A 121 20.07 -18.41 8.18
CA GLY A 121 21.25 -19.27 8.16
C GLY A 121 21.88 -19.43 6.78
N LYS A 122 22.69 -20.49 6.63
CA LYS A 122 23.37 -20.84 5.38
C LYS A 122 22.71 -22.04 4.74
N PHE A 123 22.42 -21.95 3.45
CA PHE A 123 21.72 -23.00 2.70
C PHE A 123 22.47 -23.31 1.40
N LYS A 124 22.48 -24.59 1.03
CA LYS A 124 22.73 -24.98 -0.36
C LYS A 124 21.41 -24.84 -1.13
N ALA A 125 21.30 -23.83 -1.97
CA ALA A 125 20.05 -23.53 -2.68
C ALA A 125 20.25 -23.57 -4.19
N TRP A 126 19.20 -23.91 -4.91
CA TRP A 126 19.12 -23.75 -6.36
C TRP A 126 18.76 -22.31 -6.69
N MET A 127 19.53 -21.69 -7.57
CA MET A 127 19.20 -20.39 -8.15
C MET A 127 18.25 -20.62 -9.33
N ILE A 128 17.08 -20.02 -9.26
CA ILE A 128 16.07 -19.99 -10.32
C ILE A 128 16.07 -18.58 -10.88
N GLY A 129 16.43 -18.43 -12.16
CA GLY A 129 16.64 -17.13 -12.77
C GLY A 129 15.94 -16.97 -14.11
N TRP A 130 15.82 -15.69 -14.51
CA TRP A 130 15.34 -15.25 -15.80
C TRP A 130 15.89 -13.85 -16.08
N HIS A 131 16.14 -13.56 -17.35
CA HIS A 131 16.71 -12.28 -17.78
C HIS A 131 15.67 -11.41 -18.47
N LYS A 132 15.52 -10.16 -18.03
CA LYS A 132 14.79 -9.14 -18.77
C LYS A 132 15.37 -7.75 -18.51
N GLY A 133 16.33 -7.33 -19.33
CA GLY A 133 17.11 -6.10 -19.12
C GLY A 133 18.16 -6.27 -18.01
N VAL A 134 17.72 -6.79 -16.86
CA VAL A 134 18.54 -7.21 -15.72
C VAL A 134 18.15 -8.62 -15.28
N ASP A 135 19.08 -9.34 -14.63
CA ASP A 135 18.85 -10.69 -14.13
C ASP A 135 18.01 -10.66 -12.86
N SER A 136 16.87 -11.36 -12.90
CA SER A 136 16.03 -11.62 -11.73
C SER A 136 16.27 -13.03 -11.22
N THR A 137 16.30 -13.19 -9.90
CA THR A 137 16.71 -14.44 -9.25
C THR A 137 15.86 -14.76 -8.01
N SER A 138 15.60 -16.05 -7.81
CA SER A 138 14.97 -16.61 -6.61
C SER A 138 15.73 -17.86 -6.18
N TRP A 139 15.92 -18.05 -4.88
CA TRP A 139 16.68 -19.17 -4.33
C TRP A 139 15.78 -20.17 -3.63
N VAL A 140 15.76 -21.40 -4.15
CA VAL A 140 14.89 -22.49 -3.69
C VAL A 140 15.72 -23.57 -3.00
N VAL A 141 15.30 -23.96 -1.80
CA VAL A 141 15.87 -25.10 -1.06
C VAL A 141 14.86 -26.25 -1.15
N PRO A 142 15.23 -27.41 -1.73
CA PRO A 142 14.26 -28.50 -1.97
C PRO A 142 13.53 -29.02 -0.72
N SER A 143 14.12 -28.86 0.47
CA SER A 143 13.52 -29.28 1.74
C SER A 143 12.63 -28.23 2.40
N LEU A 144 12.43 -27.07 1.78
CA LEU A 144 11.57 -26.00 2.27
C LEU A 144 10.41 -25.75 1.29
N PRO A 145 9.20 -25.45 1.80
CA PRO A 145 8.02 -25.24 0.96
C PRO A 145 8.02 -23.89 0.23
N PHE A 146 8.86 -22.94 0.66
CA PHE A 146 8.95 -21.60 0.10
C PHE A 146 10.41 -21.24 -0.21
N PRO A 147 10.66 -20.34 -1.18
CA PRO A 147 12.01 -19.86 -1.45
C PRO A 147 12.58 -19.11 -0.24
N ILE A 148 13.91 -19.05 -0.15
CA ILE A 148 14.60 -18.43 0.99
C ILE A 148 15.03 -16.99 0.73
N LYS A 149 15.10 -16.58 -0.55
CA LYS A 149 15.53 -15.26 -0.98
C LYS A 149 15.04 -15.01 -2.41
N ALA A 150 14.78 -13.77 -2.78
CA ALA A 150 14.65 -13.36 -4.16
C ALA A 150 15.06 -11.90 -4.36
N GLN A 151 15.51 -11.59 -5.57
CA GLN A 151 15.68 -10.24 -6.08
C GLN A 151 15.14 -10.22 -7.50
N VAL A 152 14.02 -9.53 -7.68
CA VAL A 152 13.31 -9.47 -8.94
C VAL A 152 13.11 -8.02 -9.33
N PHE A 153 13.29 -7.72 -10.61
CA PHE A 153 13.29 -6.37 -11.13
C PHE A 153 12.05 -6.08 -11.96
N ALA A 154 11.64 -4.81 -11.99
CA ALA A 154 10.47 -4.37 -12.73
C ALA A 154 10.73 -4.40 -14.24
N ASP A 155 9.65 -4.59 -15.00
CA ASP A 155 9.70 -4.60 -16.46
C ASP A 155 9.52 -3.18 -17.01
N VAL A 156 10.55 -2.36 -16.84
CA VAL A 156 10.57 -0.96 -17.25
C VAL A 156 11.84 -0.63 -18.02
N THR A 157 11.81 0.44 -18.80
CA THR A 157 12.95 0.92 -19.61
C THR A 157 13.84 1.92 -18.87
N GLN A 158 13.52 2.23 -17.61
CA GLN A 158 14.28 3.17 -16.78
C GLN A 158 15.60 2.55 -16.31
N ASP A 159 16.67 3.36 -16.25
CA ASP A 159 17.98 2.95 -15.74
C ASP A 159 18.35 3.82 -14.51
N PRO A 160 18.70 3.22 -13.35
CA PRO A 160 18.69 1.78 -13.06
C PRO A 160 17.27 1.21 -13.00
N ILE A 161 17.11 -0.03 -13.48
CA ILE A 161 15.85 -0.76 -13.36
C ILE A 161 15.58 -1.00 -11.86
N PRO A 162 14.44 -0.52 -11.31
CA PRO A 162 14.13 -0.68 -9.91
C PRO A 162 13.78 -2.15 -9.59
N PRO A 163 13.92 -2.57 -8.31
CA PRO A 163 13.34 -3.84 -7.89
C PRO A 163 11.82 -3.81 -8.11
N GLN A 164 11.24 -4.95 -8.49
CA GLN A 164 9.81 -5.23 -8.39
C GLN A 164 9.51 -5.81 -7.02
N TYR A 165 10.28 -6.80 -6.57
CA TYR A 165 10.21 -7.29 -5.19
C TYR A 165 11.54 -7.89 -4.77
N ILE A 166 11.80 -7.80 -3.47
CA ILE A 166 12.93 -8.42 -2.81
C ILE A 166 12.40 -9.08 -1.56
N PHE A 167 12.83 -10.30 -1.27
CA PHE A 167 12.60 -10.88 0.05
C PHE A 167 13.78 -11.70 0.53
N GLU A 168 13.85 -11.86 1.84
CA GLU A 168 14.80 -12.74 2.50
C GLU A 168 14.16 -13.43 3.70
N LEU A 169 14.43 -14.73 3.84
CA LEU A 169 13.99 -15.52 4.98
C LEU A 169 14.79 -15.14 6.23
N LEU A 170 14.09 -14.64 7.23
CA LEU A 170 14.62 -14.24 8.52
C LEU A 170 14.74 -15.42 9.49
N GLU A 171 13.70 -16.26 9.53
CA GLU A 171 13.64 -17.40 10.44
C GLU A 171 12.66 -18.45 9.91
N THR A 172 12.95 -19.72 10.13
CA THR A 172 11.98 -20.80 9.92
C THR A 172 12.17 -21.91 10.94
N GLY A 173 11.08 -22.61 11.26
CA GLY A 173 11.11 -23.71 12.20
C GLY A 173 9.76 -24.39 12.35
N ASN A 174 9.73 -25.48 13.09
CA ASN A 174 8.50 -26.18 13.43
C ASN A 174 8.09 -25.83 14.87
N SER A 175 6.81 -25.58 15.08
CA SER A 175 6.25 -25.35 16.42
C SER A 175 4.87 -25.96 16.48
N SER A 176 4.62 -26.74 17.55
CA SER A 176 3.32 -27.36 17.84
C SER A 176 2.31 -26.37 18.44
N THR A 177 2.77 -25.19 18.85
CA THR A 177 1.94 -24.10 19.37
C THR A 177 2.31 -22.79 18.68
N GLU A 178 1.44 -21.78 18.77
CA GLU A 178 1.69 -20.48 18.17
C GLU A 178 3.02 -19.90 18.69
N PRO A 179 3.97 -19.55 17.79
CA PRO A 179 5.24 -18.96 18.17
C PRO A 179 5.09 -17.65 18.97
N GLN A 180 6.04 -17.38 19.87
CA GLN A 180 5.99 -16.20 20.74
C GLN A 180 6.01 -14.87 19.97
N PHE A 181 6.74 -14.81 18.86
CA PHE A 181 6.79 -13.60 18.03
C PHE A 181 5.41 -13.20 17.47
N LEU A 182 4.57 -14.18 17.10
CA LEU A 182 3.19 -13.93 16.66
C LEU A 182 2.26 -13.54 17.82
N LYS A 183 2.46 -14.10 19.01
CA LYS A 183 1.65 -13.77 20.20
C LYS A 183 1.77 -12.31 20.60
N ASN A 184 2.93 -11.71 20.37
CA ASN A 184 3.21 -10.31 20.70
C ASN A 184 2.62 -9.31 19.70
N ILE A 185 2.05 -9.78 18.59
CA ILE A 185 1.38 -8.95 17.60
C ILE A 185 -0.11 -8.90 17.95
N GLY A 186 -0.58 -7.70 18.30
CA GLY A 186 -1.98 -7.47 18.60
C GLY A 186 -2.88 -7.84 17.42
N VAL A 187 -4.03 -8.43 17.70
CA VAL A 187 -5.11 -8.51 16.72
C VAL A 187 -5.70 -7.11 16.63
N ALA A 188 -5.25 -6.32 15.67
CA ALA A 188 -5.86 -5.03 15.40
C ALA A 188 -7.30 -5.30 14.91
N PRO A 189 -8.34 -4.70 15.52
CA PRO A 189 -9.66 -4.74 14.94
C PRO A 189 -9.57 -4.14 13.53
N PRO A 190 -10.30 -4.70 12.54
CA PRO A 190 -10.33 -4.12 11.21
C PRO A 190 -10.72 -2.63 11.36
N PRO A 191 -10.03 -1.72 10.65
CA PRO A 191 -10.39 -0.31 10.71
C PRO A 191 -11.89 -0.19 10.40
N PRO A 192 -12.67 0.56 11.19
CA PRO A 192 -14.09 0.71 10.94
C PRO A 192 -14.27 1.27 9.54
N LYS A 193 -14.92 0.50 8.66
CA LYS A 193 -15.25 0.95 7.32
C LYS A 193 -16.26 2.08 7.48
N ASN A 194 -15.81 3.32 7.41
CA ASN A 194 -16.69 4.47 7.49
C ASN A 194 -17.52 4.48 6.20
N THR A 195 -18.77 4.02 6.31
CA THR A 195 -19.71 3.82 5.19
C THR A 195 -20.06 5.11 4.46
N ASN A 196 -19.68 6.27 5.00
CA ASN A 196 -19.93 7.59 4.41
C ASN A 196 -18.71 8.15 3.64
N CYS A 197 -17.61 7.39 3.58
CA CYS A 197 -16.44 7.76 2.79
C CYS A 197 -16.63 7.37 1.33
N GLU A 198 -16.32 8.30 0.44
CA GLU A 198 -16.12 8.00 -0.97
C GLU A 198 -14.84 7.20 -1.14
N THR A 199 -14.86 6.26 -2.07
CA THR A 199 -13.64 5.58 -2.50
C THR A 199 -12.86 6.54 -3.40
N PRO A 200 -11.56 6.78 -3.13
CA PRO A 200 -10.71 7.54 -4.05
C PRO A 200 -10.83 7.06 -5.50
N ASN A 201 -10.91 7.99 -6.43
CA ASN A 201 -11.00 7.76 -7.86
C ASN A 201 -10.23 8.87 -8.62
N MET A 202 -8.97 8.57 -8.93
CA MET A 202 -8.05 9.48 -9.62
C MET A 202 -8.46 9.83 -11.06
N GLN A 203 -9.41 9.11 -11.66
CA GLN A 203 -9.82 9.32 -13.05
C GLN A 203 -10.96 10.36 -13.17
N THR A 204 -11.91 10.37 -12.23
CA THR A 204 -13.12 11.19 -12.34
C THR A 204 -13.32 12.18 -11.20
N ASP A 205 -12.62 12.01 -10.07
CA ASP A 205 -12.78 12.86 -8.89
C ASP A 205 -11.42 13.15 -8.26
N SER A 206 -10.65 14.02 -8.91
CA SER A 206 -9.33 14.40 -8.44
C SER A 206 -9.03 15.87 -8.71
N ILE A 207 -8.26 16.46 -7.82
CA ILE A 207 -7.53 17.70 -8.11
C ILE A 207 -6.14 17.33 -8.60
N HIS A 208 -5.66 18.05 -9.62
CA HIS A 208 -4.35 17.88 -10.21
C HIS A 208 -3.67 19.24 -10.33
N ASN A 209 -2.45 19.36 -9.81
CA ASN A 209 -1.66 20.57 -9.90
C ASN A 209 -0.15 20.24 -9.85
N SER A 210 0.69 21.25 -10.06
CA SER A 210 2.14 21.10 -10.00
C SER A 210 2.79 22.36 -9.45
N HIS A 211 3.78 22.19 -8.58
CA HIS A 211 4.52 23.30 -7.96
C HIS A 211 6.02 23.03 -7.92
N ASN A 212 6.79 24.10 -8.12
CA ASN A 212 8.20 24.09 -7.74
C ASN A 212 8.32 24.01 -6.22
N THR A 213 9.31 23.26 -5.77
CA THR A 213 9.85 23.39 -4.41
C THR A 213 10.23 24.84 -4.12
N ASP A 214 10.20 25.23 -2.85
CA ASP A 214 10.63 26.55 -2.37
C ASP A 214 12.11 26.88 -2.70
N THR A 215 12.94 25.87 -2.89
CA THR A 215 14.32 25.98 -3.39
C THR A 215 14.41 26.10 -4.91
N GLY A 216 13.34 25.76 -5.65
CA GLY A 216 13.30 25.73 -7.11
C GLY A 216 14.05 24.57 -7.76
N ASN A 217 14.51 23.58 -6.99
CA ASN A 217 15.38 22.50 -7.46
C ASN A 217 14.62 21.27 -7.99
N MET A 218 13.33 21.19 -7.70
CA MET A 218 12.44 20.10 -8.09
C MET A 218 11.03 20.61 -8.33
N ILE A 219 10.32 19.99 -9.28
CA ILE A 219 8.89 20.15 -9.52
C ILE A 219 8.17 18.95 -8.89
N ILE A 220 7.09 19.19 -8.16
CA ILE A 220 6.19 18.14 -7.66
C ILE A 220 4.87 18.26 -8.41
N GLU A 221 4.61 17.35 -9.35
CA GLU A 221 3.26 17.10 -9.85
C GLU A 221 2.53 16.29 -8.78
N TYR A 222 1.32 16.70 -8.43
CA TYR A 222 0.50 15.94 -7.50
C TYR A 222 -0.94 15.87 -7.95
N ARG A 223 -1.56 14.73 -7.64
CA ARG A 223 -3.01 14.55 -7.68
C ARG A 223 -3.48 14.08 -6.32
N TYR A 224 -4.68 14.47 -5.95
CA TYR A 224 -5.36 13.86 -4.82
C TYR A 224 -6.82 13.57 -5.10
N SER A 225 -7.33 12.53 -4.47
CA SER A 225 -8.71 12.07 -4.59
C SER A 225 -9.23 11.53 -3.26
N PRO A 226 -10.50 11.75 -2.87
CA PRO A 226 -11.51 12.60 -3.52
C PRO A 226 -11.09 14.07 -3.69
N SER A 227 -11.77 14.84 -4.55
CA SER A 227 -11.48 16.27 -4.70
C SER A 227 -11.85 17.11 -3.46
N ILE A 228 -12.83 16.65 -2.67
CA ILE A 228 -13.25 17.25 -1.39
C ILE A 228 -13.39 16.13 -0.35
N PRO A 229 -12.29 15.58 0.18
CA PRO A 229 -12.37 14.46 1.12
C PRO A 229 -13.01 14.89 2.44
N LYS A 230 -13.68 13.92 3.09
CA LYS A 230 -14.32 14.12 4.39
C LYS A 230 -13.32 13.90 5.53
N GLN A 231 -13.49 14.64 6.62
CA GLN A 231 -12.77 14.35 7.86
C GLN A 231 -13.02 12.90 8.31
N GLY A 232 -11.97 12.18 8.67
CA GLY A 232 -11.99 10.77 9.03
C GLY A 232 -12.05 9.81 7.83
N CYS A 233 -12.01 10.30 6.60
CA CYS A 233 -12.00 9.49 5.37
C CYS A 233 -10.61 9.44 4.71
N PRO A 234 -10.35 8.40 3.91
CA PRO A 234 -9.13 8.31 3.13
C PRO A 234 -9.07 9.38 2.03
N VAL A 235 -7.86 9.89 1.80
CA VAL A 235 -7.46 10.64 0.62
C VAL A 235 -6.25 9.94 0.02
N GLU A 236 -6.30 9.63 -1.26
CA GLU A 236 -5.16 9.12 -2.02
C GLU A 236 -4.41 10.30 -2.62
N PHE A 237 -3.10 10.36 -2.43
CA PHE A 237 -2.18 11.27 -3.09
C PHE A 237 -1.36 10.48 -4.10
N ARG A 238 -1.27 10.99 -5.33
CA ARG A 238 -0.28 10.56 -6.33
C ARG A 238 0.74 11.68 -6.48
N LEU A 239 2.01 11.38 -6.27
CA LEU A 239 3.11 12.34 -6.32
C LEU A 239 4.09 11.93 -7.41
N SER A 240 4.49 12.88 -8.26
CA SER A 240 5.60 12.73 -9.22
C SER A 240 6.69 13.75 -8.89
N PHE A 241 7.92 13.28 -8.73
CA PHE A 241 9.09 14.07 -8.37
C PHE A 241 9.93 14.37 -9.62
N GLU A 242 9.67 15.51 -10.25
CA GLU A 242 10.19 15.89 -11.57
C GLU A 242 11.40 16.83 -11.48
N LYS A 243 12.26 16.78 -12.50
CA LYS A 243 13.39 17.70 -12.64
C LYS A 243 12.88 19.06 -13.08
N ASN A 244 13.35 20.11 -12.42
CA ASN A 244 12.94 21.49 -12.66
C ASN A 244 13.20 22.03 -14.08
N PHE A 245 14.20 21.50 -14.79
CA PHE A 245 14.53 21.92 -16.17
C PHE A 245 14.04 20.96 -17.27
N ASP A 246 13.48 19.81 -16.90
CA ASP A 246 12.85 18.86 -17.83
C ASP A 246 11.78 18.06 -17.07
N PRO A 247 10.52 18.51 -17.06
CA PRO A 247 9.45 17.85 -16.31
C PRO A 247 9.13 16.45 -16.84
N ASN A 248 9.59 16.08 -18.05
CA ASN A 248 9.46 14.71 -18.54
C ASN A 248 10.46 13.74 -17.89
N GLN A 249 11.42 14.26 -17.11
CA GLN A 249 12.38 13.46 -16.36
C GLN A 249 12.09 13.51 -14.87
N LYS A 250 12.06 12.33 -14.25
CA LYS A 250 11.87 12.18 -12.81
C LYS A 250 13.19 11.97 -12.09
N TYR A 251 13.25 12.38 -10.83
CA TYR A 251 14.28 11.93 -9.91
C TYR A 251 13.98 10.50 -9.47
N SER A 252 15.00 9.67 -9.32
CA SER A 252 14.87 8.33 -8.73
C SER A 252 15.35 8.33 -7.28
N ASN A 253 14.89 7.35 -6.50
CA ASN A 253 15.24 7.18 -5.08
C ASN A 253 15.05 8.46 -4.25
N VAL A 254 13.90 9.10 -4.38
CA VAL A 254 13.58 10.34 -3.66
C VAL A 254 13.12 10.01 -2.25
N TYR A 255 13.77 10.61 -1.25
CA TYR A 255 13.40 10.46 0.16
C TYR A 255 12.58 11.67 0.59
N TYR A 256 11.36 11.43 1.05
CA TYR A 256 10.42 12.52 1.34
C TYR A 256 9.49 12.18 2.51
N ASP A 257 8.72 13.16 2.98
CA ASP A 257 7.63 12.96 3.94
C ASP A 257 6.46 13.89 3.59
N ILE A 258 5.28 13.55 4.09
CA ILE A 258 4.09 14.40 4.02
C ILE A 258 3.78 14.87 5.44
N PHE A 259 3.90 16.16 5.66
CA PHE A 259 3.55 16.78 6.94
C PHE A 259 2.15 17.35 6.87
N THR A 260 1.36 17.14 7.93
CA THR A 260 0.21 18.00 8.20
C THR A 260 0.71 19.21 8.99
N VAL A 261 0.32 20.42 8.59
CA VAL A 261 0.72 21.67 9.25
C VAL A 261 -0.51 22.47 9.67
N ASN A 262 -0.34 23.37 10.64
CA ASN A 262 -1.38 24.37 10.95
C ASN A 262 -1.30 25.58 10.01
N ASP A 263 -2.23 26.53 10.16
CA ASP A 263 -2.29 27.78 9.37
C ASP A 263 -1.00 28.62 9.42
N ALA A 264 -0.22 28.48 10.48
CA ALA A 264 1.08 29.16 10.64
C ALA A 264 2.24 28.39 9.98
N GLY A 265 1.97 27.26 9.32
CA GLY A 265 2.97 26.39 8.70
C GLY A 265 3.76 25.53 9.69
N LYS A 266 3.35 25.47 10.97
CA LYS A 266 4.00 24.61 11.96
C LYS A 266 3.57 23.17 11.77
N LYS A 267 4.54 22.26 11.68
CA LYS A 267 4.31 20.79 11.64
C LYS A 267 3.49 20.32 12.85
N LEU A 268 2.36 19.69 12.55
CA LEU A 268 1.48 19.00 13.51
C LEU A 268 1.77 17.51 13.52
N ALA A 269 1.90 16.91 12.35
CA ALA A 269 2.12 15.48 12.17
C ALA A 269 3.06 15.18 11.00
N SER A 270 3.61 13.97 10.99
CA SER A 270 4.36 13.40 9.87
C SER A 270 3.80 12.02 9.56
N GLU A 271 3.53 11.77 8.28
CA GLU A 271 2.96 10.51 7.86
C GLU A 271 4.02 9.40 7.90
N ALA A 272 5.27 9.65 7.48
CA ALA A 272 6.34 8.65 7.59
C ALA A 272 6.64 8.29 9.05
N GLN A 273 6.76 9.27 9.94
CA GLN A 273 7.05 9.04 11.36
C GLN A 273 5.89 8.37 12.08
N SER A 274 4.64 8.60 11.66
CA SER A 274 3.49 7.88 12.20
C SER A 274 3.58 6.37 11.93
N LEU A 275 4.25 5.99 10.83
CA LEU A 275 4.56 4.62 10.46
C LEU A 275 5.90 4.14 11.05
N GLY A 276 6.54 4.91 11.94
CA GLY A 276 7.84 4.56 12.51
C GLY A 276 9.01 4.68 11.53
N LYS A 277 8.82 5.38 10.41
CA LYS A 277 9.80 5.58 9.34
C LYS A 277 10.41 6.98 9.44
N GLN A 278 11.65 7.14 8.97
CA GLN A 278 12.27 8.47 8.91
C GLN A 278 11.74 9.29 7.74
N ASN A 279 11.64 8.65 6.57
CA ASN A 279 11.11 9.20 5.32
C ASN A 279 10.43 8.06 4.55
N PHE A 280 9.54 8.42 3.63
CA PHE A 280 9.13 7.59 2.51
C PHE A 280 10.19 7.58 1.40
N LEU A 281 10.08 6.61 0.50
CA LEU A 281 10.94 6.42 -0.66
C LEU A 281 10.08 6.32 -1.93
N ALA A 282 10.36 7.18 -2.90
CA ALA A 282 9.87 7.06 -4.28
C ALA A 282 11.02 6.54 -5.17
N PRO A 283 11.12 5.22 -5.42
CA PRO A 283 12.27 4.62 -6.11
C PRO A 283 12.39 5.09 -7.56
N VAL A 284 11.26 5.29 -8.23
CA VAL A 284 11.20 5.73 -9.64
C VAL A 284 10.78 7.19 -9.81
N GLY A 285 10.59 7.91 -8.70
CA GLY A 285 10.10 9.29 -8.72
C GLY A 285 8.58 9.40 -8.79
N ASP A 286 7.86 8.30 -8.59
CA ASP A 286 6.42 8.30 -8.39
C ASP A 286 6.08 7.61 -7.07
N ASP A 287 5.04 8.08 -6.37
CA ASP A 287 4.51 7.43 -5.18
C ASP A 287 3.01 7.69 -5.01
N ASP A 288 2.28 6.65 -4.61
CA ASP A 288 0.87 6.70 -4.28
C ASP A 288 0.71 6.48 -2.76
N ARG A 289 0.14 7.44 -2.05
CA ARG A 289 -0.03 7.41 -0.60
C ARG A 289 -1.49 7.64 -0.22
N THR A 290 -2.08 6.69 0.48
CA THR A 290 -3.38 6.87 1.12
C THR A 290 -3.20 7.37 2.54
N LEU A 291 -3.75 8.55 2.83
CA LEU A 291 -3.74 9.21 4.14
C LEU A 291 -5.17 9.29 4.68
N THR A 292 -5.35 9.50 5.98
CA THR A 292 -6.67 9.82 6.56
C THR A 292 -6.73 11.30 6.90
N ILE A 293 -7.78 12.00 6.47
CA ILE A 293 -8.00 13.39 6.87
C ILE A 293 -8.30 13.44 8.37
N LYS A 294 -7.40 14.00 9.17
CA LYS A 294 -7.58 14.14 10.63
C LYS A 294 -8.11 15.51 11.02
N GLU A 295 -7.67 16.54 10.31
CA GLU A 295 -7.96 17.94 10.62
C GLU A 295 -9.41 18.32 10.32
N ALA A 296 -9.89 19.34 11.03
CA ALA A 296 -11.23 19.87 10.85
C ALA A 296 -11.35 20.65 9.51
N PRO A 297 -12.52 20.64 8.86
CA PRO A 297 -12.79 21.45 7.68
C PRO A 297 -12.72 22.96 7.98
N PRO A 298 -12.53 23.84 6.97
CA PRO A 298 -12.72 23.57 5.54
C PRO A 298 -11.46 23.22 4.74
N VAL A 299 -10.26 23.31 5.33
CA VAL A 299 -9.00 23.06 4.62
C VAL A 299 -8.05 22.28 5.51
N THR A 300 -7.41 21.27 4.94
CA THR A 300 -6.25 20.59 5.54
C THR A 300 -5.00 21.01 4.80
N HIS A 301 -4.00 21.50 5.54
CA HIS A 301 -2.74 21.96 4.99
C HIS A 301 -1.69 20.85 5.05
N TYR A 302 -1.19 20.46 3.88
CA TYR A 302 -0.09 19.52 3.74
C TYR A 302 1.18 20.20 3.26
N VAL A 303 2.31 19.64 3.65
CA VAL A 303 3.63 19.98 3.12
C VAL A 303 4.33 18.71 2.71
N VAL A 304 4.63 18.57 1.42
CA VAL A 304 5.55 17.54 0.93
C VAL A 304 6.96 18.05 1.16
N TYR A 305 7.69 17.38 2.05
CA TYR A 305 9.09 17.68 2.35
C TYR A 305 9.99 16.69 1.66
N ILE A 306 10.88 17.18 0.81
CA ILE A 306 11.89 16.40 0.12
C ILE A 306 13.20 16.55 0.88
N SER A 307 13.70 15.45 1.42
CA SER A 307 14.96 15.42 2.15
C SER A 307 16.18 15.31 1.21
N GLY A 308 16.03 14.66 0.07
CA GLY A 308 17.09 14.46 -0.92
C GLY A 308 16.84 13.23 -1.79
N VAL A 309 17.86 12.85 -2.56
CA VAL A 309 17.85 11.69 -3.46
C VAL A 309 19.06 10.79 -3.18
N ALA A 310 18.90 9.47 -3.31
CA ALA A 310 20.03 8.55 -3.20
C ALA A 310 20.52 8.08 -4.57
N THR A 311 21.82 8.26 -4.85
CA THR A 311 22.45 7.78 -6.08
C THR A 311 23.74 7.04 -5.75
N GLY A 312 23.84 5.76 -6.12
CA GLY A 312 25.08 4.97 -5.98
C GLY A 312 25.63 4.91 -4.55
N GLY A 313 24.76 4.89 -3.54
CA GLY A 313 25.14 4.86 -2.13
C GLY A 313 25.45 6.22 -1.49
N ASN A 314 25.40 7.31 -2.26
CA ASN A 314 25.49 8.68 -1.73
C ASN A 314 24.11 9.30 -1.61
N PHE A 315 23.92 10.09 -0.55
CA PHE A 315 22.70 10.88 -0.34
C PHE A 315 22.96 12.33 -0.73
N ASP A 316 22.27 12.80 -1.77
CA ASP A 316 22.35 14.18 -2.25
C ASP A 316 21.16 15.00 -1.78
N THR A 317 21.43 16.03 -0.99
CA THR A 317 20.42 16.97 -0.48
C THR A 317 20.21 18.18 -1.39
N SER A 318 20.96 18.31 -2.48
CA SER A 318 20.81 19.42 -3.44
C SER A 318 19.38 19.58 -3.97
N PRO A 319 18.60 18.49 -4.22
CA PRO A 319 17.22 18.60 -4.66
C PRO A 319 16.20 18.83 -3.52
N SER A 320 16.64 19.01 -2.27
CA SER A 320 15.73 19.19 -1.14
C SER A 320 14.87 20.45 -1.25
N GLY A 321 13.69 20.41 -0.64
CA GLY A 321 12.74 21.52 -0.64
C GLY A 321 11.36 21.13 -0.14
N LEU A 322 10.45 22.08 -0.18
CA LEU A 322 9.08 21.95 0.32
C LEU A 322 8.07 22.36 -0.75
N VAL A 323 6.97 21.61 -0.84
CA VAL A 323 5.76 22.01 -1.59
C VAL A 323 4.56 22.01 -0.65
N LYS A 324 3.82 23.12 -0.62
CA LYS A 324 2.57 23.24 0.14
C LYS A 324 1.41 22.79 -0.73
N ILE A 325 0.49 22.02 -0.13
CA ILE A 325 -0.71 21.53 -0.78
C ILE A 325 -1.90 21.78 0.15
N ASP A 326 -2.86 22.56 -0.33
CA ASP A 326 -4.11 22.81 0.39
C ASP A 326 -5.20 21.88 -0.16
N VAL A 327 -5.76 21.05 0.72
CA VAL A 327 -6.86 20.14 0.40
C VAL A 327 -8.14 20.71 1.01
N GLN A 328 -9.13 21.01 0.17
CA GLN A 328 -10.45 21.42 0.65
C GLN A 328 -11.14 20.20 1.27
N THR A 329 -11.67 20.34 2.48
CA THR A 329 -12.28 19.23 3.23
C THR A 329 -13.68 19.57 3.71
N THR A 330 -14.47 18.53 3.96
CA THR A 330 -15.82 18.65 4.52
C THR A 330 -16.01 17.71 5.70
N SER A 331 -17.06 17.90 6.50
CA SER A 331 -17.38 16.99 7.59
C SER A 331 -18.16 15.78 7.07
N VAL A 332 -18.01 14.63 7.73
CA VAL A 332 -19.02 13.57 7.61
C VAL A 332 -20.26 14.10 8.31
N PRO A 333 -21.45 14.10 7.67
CA PRO A 333 -22.68 14.44 8.37
C PRO A 333 -22.82 13.48 9.55
N GLU A 334 -22.76 14.01 10.78
CA GLU A 334 -23.21 13.26 11.94
C GLU A 334 -24.70 13.03 11.75
N PHE A 335 -25.10 11.87 11.23
CA PHE A 335 -26.45 11.39 11.48
C PHE A 335 -26.51 11.05 12.96
N GLY A 336 -26.81 12.07 13.76
CA GLY A 336 -27.15 11.93 15.16
C GLY A 336 -28.22 10.85 15.26
N THR A 337 -27.92 9.84 16.07
CA THR A 337 -28.94 8.94 16.59
C THR A 337 -30.01 9.83 17.24
N LEU A 338 -31.20 9.89 16.64
CA LEU A 338 -32.41 10.62 17.07
C LEU A 338 -32.45 12.14 16.80
N ALA A 339 -32.64 12.53 15.54
CA ALA A 339 -33.27 13.81 15.18
C ALA A 339 -34.30 13.70 14.04
N THR A 340 -34.93 12.52 13.87
CA THR A 340 -35.95 12.25 12.85
C THR A 340 -37.40 12.56 13.29
N ILE A 341 -37.64 13.44 14.27
CA ILE A 341 -38.99 13.95 14.56
C ILE A 341 -38.95 15.41 15.03
N VAL A 342 -38.71 16.39 14.14
CA VAL A 342 -39.31 17.73 14.30
C VAL A 342 -39.61 18.40 12.94
N LEU A 343 -38.87 18.14 11.86
CA LEU A 343 -39.07 18.90 10.61
C LEU A 343 -40.30 18.52 9.74
N ALA A 344 -41.14 17.58 10.18
CA ALA A 344 -42.38 17.23 9.49
C ALA A 344 -43.67 17.78 10.16
N ALA A 345 -43.58 18.40 11.35
CA ALA A 345 -44.74 18.97 12.04
C ALA A 345 -44.93 20.49 11.79
N ALA A 346 -43.94 21.17 11.21
CA ALA A 346 -44.02 22.62 10.95
C ALA A 346 -44.61 23.00 9.57
N LEU A 347 -44.94 22.04 8.71
CA LEU A 347 -45.46 22.29 7.36
C LEU A 347 -46.97 21.98 7.18
N ILE A 348 -47.69 21.59 8.24
CA ILE A 348 -49.15 21.31 8.17
C ILE A 348 -49.99 22.26 9.04
N SER A 349 -49.39 23.17 9.82
CA SER A 349 -50.15 24.13 10.63
C SER A 349 -49.66 25.55 10.38
N ILE A 350 -50.22 26.19 9.34
CA ILE A 350 -50.61 27.61 9.18
C ILE A 350 -50.83 27.85 7.67
N ILE A 351 -51.74 27.07 7.08
CA ILE A 351 -52.57 27.50 5.95
C ILE A 351 -54.00 27.58 6.48
N VAL A 352 -54.26 28.47 7.42
CA VAL A 352 -55.59 29.03 7.69
C VAL A 352 -55.35 30.41 8.29
N ILE A 353 -56.12 31.40 7.85
CA ILE A 353 -56.23 32.77 8.35
C ILE A 353 -55.30 33.79 7.67
N SER A 354 -55.65 34.20 6.44
CA SER A 354 -55.61 35.62 6.03
C SER A 354 -56.24 35.85 4.64
N THR A 355 -57.55 35.62 4.48
CA THR A 355 -58.36 36.25 3.42
C THR A 355 -59.80 36.48 3.90
N ARG A 356 -59.97 37.38 4.87
CA ARG A 356 -61.23 38.08 5.10
C ARG A 356 -60.94 39.54 5.40
N THR A 357 -60.83 40.34 4.35
CA THR A 357 -61.25 41.75 4.30
C THR A 357 -61.04 42.29 2.89
N GLY A 358 -62.10 42.76 2.23
CA GLY A 358 -61.96 43.77 1.16
C GLY A 358 -62.53 43.48 -0.23
N LEU A 359 -63.68 42.80 -0.37
CA LEU A 359 -64.47 42.86 -1.61
C LEU A 359 -65.30 44.16 -1.61
N ARG A 360 -64.89 45.16 -2.40
CA ARG A 360 -65.79 46.20 -2.96
C ARG A 360 -65.27 46.67 -4.32
N PHE A 361 -65.86 46.16 -5.39
CA PHE A 361 -65.98 46.86 -6.66
C PHE A 361 -67.46 47.18 -6.89
N THR A 362 -67.71 48.46 -7.13
CA THR A 362 -68.99 49.16 -7.31
C THR A 362 -69.53 49.05 -8.73
N ALA A 363 -70.86 48.96 -8.89
CA ALA A 363 -71.56 49.34 -10.12
C ALA A 363 -72.99 49.84 -9.85
N LYS A 364 -73.22 51.10 -10.21
CA LYS A 364 -74.42 51.83 -10.67
C LYS A 364 -73.99 53.31 -10.65
N GLN A 365 -73.92 54.07 -11.73
CA GLN A 365 -74.62 54.07 -13.01
C GLN A 365 -73.69 54.64 -14.08
#